data_AF-A0A7C7CJ47-F1
#
_entry.id   AF-A0A7C7CJ47-F1
#
_cell.length_a   1.000
_cell.length_b   1.000
_cell.length_c   1.000
_cell.angle_alpha   90.00
_cell.angle_beta   90.00
_cell.angle_gamma   90.00
#
_symmetry.space_group_name_H-M   'P 1'
#
loop_
_entity.id
_entity.type
_entity.pdbx_description
1 polymer ?
#
loop_
_entity_poly.entity_id
_entity_poly.type
_entity_poly.pdbx_seq_one_letter_code
_entity_poly.pdbx_strand_id
1 'polypeptide(L)'
;MKLAIFTHIPWPEGADPAEIFSRTSEQIKYAEELGFHSAWFAEHHFSRYSLGSSSLVIASSIAARTTKIRLGTAVLVPTLHNP
;
A
#
# COMPACT_ATOMS: atom_id res chain seq x y z
N MET A 1 14.97 -7.32 16.03
CA MET A 1 13.79 -7.84 15.28
C MET A 1 13.33 -6.75 14.31
N LYS A 2 12.88 -7.08 13.09
CA LYS A 2 12.31 -6.11 12.13
C LYS A 2 10.80 -6.34 12.03
N LEU A 3 10.01 -5.27 12.08
CA LEU A 3 8.56 -5.31 11.90
C LEU A 3 8.17 -4.66 10.58
N ALA A 4 7.09 -5.13 9.96
CA ALA A 4 6.57 -4.59 8.72
C ALA A 4 5.05 -4.45 8.77
N ILE A 5 4.52 -3.48 8.04
CA ILE A 5 3.08 -3.30 7.85
C ILE A 5 2.67 -3.81 6.47
N PHE A 6 1.51 -4.46 6.40
CA PHE A 6 0.95 -4.99 5.18
C PHE A 6 -0.42 -4.38 4.94
N THR A 7 -0.72 -4.04 3.69
CA THR A 7 -2.05 -3.59 3.29
C THR A 7 -2.41 -4.09 1.89
N HIS A 8 -3.66 -4.50 1.75
CA HIS A 8 -4.31 -4.69 0.46
C HIS A 8 -5.25 -3.52 0.15
N ILE A 9 -5.25 -2.42 0.91
CA ILE A 9 -6.12 -1.26 0.71
C ILE A 9 -7.61 -1.66 0.68
N PRO A 10 -8.14 -2.17 1.81
CA PRO A 10 -9.51 -2.66 1.88
C PRO A 10 -10.51 -1.57 1.50
N TRP A 11 -11.58 -1.95 0.81
CA TRP A 11 -12.63 -1.03 0.37
C TRP A 11 -14.01 -1.35 0.96
N PRO A 12 -14.27 -0.87 2.20
CA PRO A 12 -15.58 -1.00 2.83
C PRO A 12 -16.71 -0.43 1.98
N GLU A 13 -17.90 -0.97 2.15
CA GLU A 13 -19.11 -0.44 1.54
C GLU A 13 -19.38 1.00 2.00
N GLY A 14 -19.79 1.86 1.07
CA GLY A 14 -20.03 3.28 1.33
C GLY A 14 -18.77 4.15 1.51
N ALA A 15 -17.56 3.59 1.56
CA ALA A 15 -16.33 4.38 1.69
C ALA A 15 -15.92 5.04 0.37
N ASP A 16 -15.50 6.32 0.46
CA ASP A 16 -14.88 7.06 -0.64
C ASP A 16 -13.46 6.52 -0.91
N PRO A 17 -13.15 6.03 -2.13
CA PRO A 17 -11.82 5.58 -2.50
C PRO A 17 -10.72 6.61 -2.22
N ALA A 18 -10.97 7.90 -2.40
CA ALA A 18 -9.96 8.93 -2.17
C ALA A 18 -9.56 9.01 -0.68
N GLU A 19 -10.54 8.92 0.22
CA GLU A 19 -10.30 8.87 1.66
C GLU A 19 -9.49 7.61 2.04
N ILE A 20 -9.81 6.46 1.47
CA ILE A 20 -9.10 5.20 1.75
C ILE A 20 -7.62 5.29 1.34
N PHE A 21 -7.31 5.86 0.17
CA PHE A 21 -5.92 6.08 -0.23
C PHE A 21 -5.20 7.09 0.68
N SER A 22 -5.87 8.18 1.08
CA SER A 22 -5.31 9.16 2.02
C SER A 22 -4.96 8.51 3.36
N ARG A 23 -5.91 7.77 3.94
CA ARG A 23 -5.73 7.05 5.21
C ARG A 23 -4.65 5.97 5.14
N THR A 24 -4.56 5.26 4.02
CA THR A 24 -3.48 4.29 3.79
C THR A 24 -2.11 4.97 3.80
N SER A 25 -1.99 6.13 3.15
CA SER A 25 -0.74 6.91 3.16
C SER A 25 -0.39 7.40 4.57
N GLU A 26 -1.36 7.92 5.31
CA GLU A 26 -1.18 8.35 6.72
C GLU A 26 -0.75 7.20 7.63
N GLN A 27 -1.39 6.03 7.49
CA GLN A 27 -1.04 4.84 8.28
C GLN A 27 0.41 4.40 8.04
N ILE A 28 0.91 4.50 6.81
CA ILE A 28 2.28 4.11 6.49
C ILE A 28 3.29 5.15 6.97
N LYS A 29 2.97 6.45 6.87
CA LYS A 29 3.77 7.50 7.51
C LYS A 29 3.86 7.29 9.01
N TYR A 30 2.75 6.97 9.66
CA TYR A 30 2.74 6.69 11.09
C TYR A 30 3.53 5.41 11.44
N ALA A 31 3.47 4.37 10.59
CA ALA A 31 4.31 3.19 10.75
C ALA A 31 5.82 3.54 10.67
N GLU A 32 6.23 4.46 9.79
CA GLU A 32 7.60 4.98 9.75
C GLU A 32 8.00 5.66 11.07
N GLU A 33 7.13 6.53 11.61
CA GLU A 33 7.37 7.21 12.89
C GLU A 33 7.51 6.23 14.07
N LEU A 34 6.76 5.12 14.03
CA LEU A 34 6.84 4.03 15.02
C LEU A 34 8.04 3.10 14.83
N GLY A 35 8.86 3.30 13.78
CA GLY A 35 10.07 2.51 13.54
C GLY A 35 9.85 1.19 12.82
N PHE A 36 8.74 1.03 12.08
CA PHE A 36 8.56 -0.11 11.18
C PHE A 36 9.64 -0.12 10.09
N HIS A 37 10.12 -1.31 9.74
CA HIS A 37 11.18 -1.48 8.76
C HIS A 37 10.67 -1.29 7.32
N SER A 38 9.46 -1.78 7.03
CA SER A 38 8.90 -1.73 5.67
C SER A 38 7.38 -1.75 5.64
N ALA A 39 6.81 -1.29 4.54
CA ALA A 39 5.41 -1.41 4.17
C ALA A 39 5.26 -2.20 2.87
N TRP A 40 4.26 -3.08 2.83
CA TRP A 40 4.03 -4.01 1.72
C TRP A 40 2.61 -3.89 1.17
N PHE A 41 2.50 -3.80 -0.15
CA PHE A 41 1.24 -3.61 -0.87
C PHE A 41 0.88 -4.85 -1.70
N ALA A 42 -0.33 -5.40 -1.49
CA ALA A 42 -0.87 -6.45 -2.34
C ALA A 42 -1.54 -5.89 -3.59
N GLU A 43 -1.44 -6.62 -4.70
CA GLU A 43 -2.11 -6.31 -5.96
C GLU A 43 -3.43 -7.09 -6.09
N HIS A 44 -4.54 -6.37 -6.28
CA HIS A 44 -5.87 -6.95 -6.49
C HIS A 44 -6.69 -6.10 -7.47
N HIS A 45 -7.54 -6.77 -8.25
CA HIS A 45 -8.29 -6.14 -9.34
C HIS A 45 -9.80 -6.38 -9.22
N PHE A 46 -10.57 -5.38 -9.66
CA PHE A 46 -12.00 -5.47 -9.97
C PHE A 46 -12.92 -6.02 -8.86
N SER A 47 -12.59 -5.80 -7.58
CA SER A 47 -13.46 -6.22 -6.47
C SER A 47 -13.41 -5.26 -5.29
N ARG A 48 -14.45 -5.28 -4.44
CA ARG A 48 -14.47 -4.53 -3.17
C ARG A 48 -13.50 -5.07 -2.12
N TYR A 49 -12.84 -6.21 -2.37
CA TYR A 49 -11.80 -6.70 -1.50
C TYR A 49 -10.67 -5.66 -1.36
N SER A 50 -10.33 -4.93 -2.43
CA SER A 50 -9.15 -4.08 -2.47
C SER A 50 -9.25 -2.99 -3.56
N LEU A 51 -8.77 -1.78 -3.24
CA LEU A 51 -8.50 -0.73 -4.22
C LEU A 51 -7.08 -0.78 -4.81
N GLY A 52 -6.24 -1.71 -4.35
CA GLY A 52 -4.82 -1.80 -4.67
C GLY A 52 -4.53 -2.50 -6.01
N SER A 53 -4.91 -1.91 -7.14
CA SER A 53 -4.67 -2.51 -8.47
C SER A 53 -3.28 -2.22 -9.06
N SER A 54 -2.59 -1.18 -8.56
CA SER A 54 -1.25 -0.81 -9.04
C SER A 54 -0.31 -0.51 -7.87
N SER A 55 0.25 -1.58 -7.30
CA SER A 55 1.13 -1.51 -6.13
C SER A 55 2.33 -0.58 -6.31
N LEU A 56 2.88 -0.49 -7.52
CA LEU A 56 4.03 0.39 -7.83
C LEU A 56 3.64 1.88 -7.83
N VAL A 57 2.48 2.24 -8.39
CA VAL A 57 1.99 3.64 -8.38
C VAL A 57 1.66 4.07 -6.96
N ILE A 58 0.98 3.20 -6.20
CA ILE A 58 0.66 3.44 -4.79
C ILE A 58 1.95 3.63 -3.97
N ALA A 59 2.90 2.70 -4.09
CA ALA A 59 4.19 2.79 -3.41
C ALA A 59 4.95 4.08 -3.81
N SER A 60 4.93 4.48 -5.08
CA SER A 60 5.59 5.71 -5.55
C SER A 60 4.98 6.96 -4.93
N SER A 61 3.65 7.03 -4.82
CA SER A 61 2.97 8.13 -4.14
C SER A 61 3.34 8.22 -2.66
N ILE A 62 3.44 7.08 -1.98
CA ILE A 62 3.80 7.03 -0.56
C ILE A 62 5.29 7.34 -0.37
N ALA A 63 6.15 6.91 -1.28
CA ALA A 63 7.59 7.20 -1.26
C ALA A 63 7.87 8.70 -1.18
N ALA A 64 7.08 9.52 -1.86
CA ALA A 64 7.19 10.98 -1.82
C ALA A 64 6.87 11.60 -0.44
N ARG A 65 6.29 10.83 0.48
CA ARG A 65 5.80 11.28 1.80
C ARG A 65 6.51 10.61 2.98
N THR A 66 7.46 9.73 2.71
CA THR A 66 8.22 8.94 3.69
C THR A 66 9.71 9.03 3.38
N THR A 67 10.57 8.85 4.39
CA THR A 67 12.03 9.08 4.23
C THR A 67 12.92 7.89 4.57
N LYS A 68 12.41 6.91 5.31
CA LYS A 68 13.19 5.81 5.90
C LYS A 68 12.54 4.43 5.70
N ILE A 69 11.21 4.34 5.77
CA ILE A 69 10.50 3.07 5.63
C ILE A 69 10.67 2.54 4.21
N ARG A 70 10.98 1.25 4.09
CA ARG A 70 11.11 0.60 2.79
C ARG A 70 9.73 0.25 2.25
N LEU A 71 9.50 0.47 0.96
CA LEU A 71 8.25 0.15 0.30
C LEU A 71 8.46 -1.04 -0.65
N GLY A 72 7.54 -1.99 -0.62
CA GLY A 72 7.63 -3.20 -1.44
C GLY A 72 6.26 -3.78 -1.81
N THR A 73 6.25 -4.76 -2.70
CA THR A 73 5.03 -5.45 -3.15
C THR A 73 4.93 -6.84 -2.52
N ALA A 74 3.74 -7.22 -2.10
CA ALA A 74 3.43 -8.53 -1.53
C ALA A 74 2.05 -9.00 -2.02
N VAL A 75 1.88 -9.30 -3.31
CA VAL A 75 2.89 -9.38 -4.38
C VAL A 75 2.46 -8.53 -5.58
N LEU A 76 3.34 -8.35 -6.57
CA LEU A 76 2.88 -8.10 -7.94
C LEU A 76 2.37 -9.41 -8.53
N VAL A 77 1.39 -9.35 -9.43
CA VAL A 77 0.92 -10.51 -10.20
C VAL A 77 1.67 -10.54 -11.54
N PRO A 78 2.82 -11.23 -11.66
CA PRO A 78 3.77 -10.95 -12.75
C PRO A 78 3.22 -11.25 -14.15
N THR A 79 2.27 -12.19 -14.25
CA THR A 79 1.60 -12.56 -15.50
C THR A 79 0.69 -11.46 -16.06
N LEU A 80 0.43 -10.40 -15.31
CA LEU A 80 -0.36 -9.24 -15.74
C LEU A 80 0.50 -8.03 -16.18
N HIS A 81 1.84 -8.14 -16.10
CA HIS A 81 2.76 -7.05 -16.42
C HIS A 81 3.71 -7.45 -17.56
N ASN A 82 4.17 -6.45 -18.31
CA ASN A 82 5.26 -6.64 -19.26
C ASN A 82 6.60 -6.54 -18.50
N PRO A 83 7.50 -7.54 -18.62
CA PRO A 83 8.79 -7.53 -17.94
C PRO A 83 9.77 -6.49 -18.48
#